data_AF-A0A0P1ECW9-F1
#
_entry.id   AF-A0A0P1ECW9-F1
#
_cell.length_a   1.000
_cell.length_b   1.000
_cell.length_c   1.000
_cell.angle_alpha   90.00
_cell.angle_beta   90.00
_cell.angle_gamma   90.00
#
_symmetry.space_group_name_H-M   'P 1'
#
loop_
_entity.id
_entity.type
_entity.pdbx_description
1 polymer ?
#
loop_
_entity_poly.entity_id
_entity_poly.type
_entity_poly.pdbx_seq_one_letter_code
_entity_poly.pdbx_strand_id
1 'polypeptide(L)'
;MLGRTLLFPSSFHERTHISARQYARLVRDWVSAIGLEPGGYGAHALRRTKAALIYRKTGNLRAVQLLLGHTKFDSTVRYLGVDLEVALSIAEKIDV
;
A
#
# COMPACT_ATOMS: atom_id res chain seq x y z
N MET A 1 24.17 -1.89 -28.36
CA MET A 1 23.48 -0.75 -27.69
C MET A 1 23.11 -1.17 -26.28
N LEU A 2 23.95 -0.87 -25.28
CA LEU A 2 23.67 -1.15 -23.87
C LEU A 2 23.07 0.12 -23.24
N GLY A 3 21.75 0.21 -23.18
CA GLY A 3 21.00 1.34 -22.61
C GLY A 3 19.87 0.85 -21.74
N ARG A 4 20.19 0.55 -20.49
CA ARG A 4 19.34 -0.03 -19.43
C ARG A 4 17.86 0.43 -19.48
N THR A 5 17.00 -0.55 -19.72
CA THR A 5 15.53 -0.49 -19.79
C THR A 5 14.94 -0.23 -18.40
N LEU A 6 14.42 0.98 -18.15
CA LEU A 6 13.61 1.25 -16.96
C LEU A 6 12.28 0.49 -17.08
N LEU A 7 11.79 -0.12 -15.99
CA LEU A 7 10.55 -0.92 -16.01
C LEU A 7 9.34 -0.10 -16.46
N PHE A 8 9.31 1.18 -16.08
CA PHE A 8 8.27 2.14 -16.48
C PHE A 8 8.92 3.39 -17.06
N PRO A 9 9.18 3.42 -18.39
CA PRO A 9 9.82 4.56 -19.05
C PRO A 9 8.86 5.75 -19.16
N SER A 10 9.44 6.96 -19.16
CA SER A 10 8.73 8.20 -19.46
C SER A 10 8.44 8.31 -20.96
N SER A 11 7.26 8.80 -21.33
CA SER A 11 6.92 9.10 -22.73
C SER A 11 7.54 10.39 -23.25
N PHE A 12 8.06 11.24 -22.36
CA PHE A 12 8.61 12.57 -22.71
C PHE A 12 10.14 12.61 -22.74
N HIS A 13 10.81 11.71 -22.04
CA HIS A 13 12.27 11.72 -21.90
C HIS A 13 12.79 10.28 -21.97
N GLU A 14 13.56 9.98 -23.01
CA GLU A 14 14.01 8.63 -23.37
C GLU A 14 14.88 7.92 -22.30
N ARG A 15 15.35 8.65 -21.29
CA ARG A 15 16.23 8.12 -20.22
C ARG A 15 15.68 8.32 -18.81
N THR A 16 14.39 8.60 -18.65
CA THR A 16 13.79 8.78 -17.32
C THR A 16 12.63 7.83 -17.08
N HIS A 17 12.36 7.56 -15.81
CA HIS A 17 11.20 6.79 -15.38
C HIS A 17 9.97 7.69 -15.35
N ILE A 18 8.79 7.08 -15.34
CA ILE A 18 7.53 7.79 -15.11
C ILE A 18 7.61 8.68 -13.87
N SER A 19 7.21 9.95 -14.00
CA SER A 19 7.18 10.85 -12.84
C SER A 19 6.07 10.47 -11.86
N ALA A 20 6.23 10.83 -10.58
CA ALA A 20 5.18 10.64 -9.57
C ALA A 20 3.85 11.32 -9.96
N ARG A 21 3.92 12.47 -10.66
CA ARG A 21 2.72 13.15 -11.19
C ARG A 21 2.02 12.34 -12.26
N GLN A 22 2.77 11.75 -13.19
CA GLN A 22 2.19 10.92 -14.24
C GLN A 22 1.59 9.64 -13.65
N TYR A 23 2.26 9.01 -12.69
CA TYR A 23 1.69 7.88 -11.95
C TYR A 23 0.38 8.27 -11.24
N ALA A 24 0.35 9.41 -10.53
CA ALA A 24 -0.85 9.89 -9.86
C ALA A 24 -2.00 10.19 -10.84
N ARG A 25 -1.70 10.68 -12.05
CA ARG A 25 -2.70 10.88 -13.12
C ARG A 25 -3.27 9.54 -13.58
N LEU A 26 -2.44 8.55 -13.86
CA LEU A 26 -2.91 7.21 -14.24
C LEU A 26 -3.86 6.60 -13.20
N VAL A 27 -3.48 6.67 -11.92
CA VAL A 27 -4.33 6.17 -10.82
C VAL A 27 -5.65 6.93 -10.77
N ARG A 28 -5.63 8.26 -10.91
CA ARG A 28 -6.85 9.09 -10.95
C ARG A 28 -7.78 8.66 -12.08
N ASP A 29 -7.23 8.47 -13.28
CA ASP A 29 -8.01 8.10 -14.47
C ASP A 29 -8.64 6.70 -14.29
N TRP A 30 -7.90 5.74 -13.73
CA TRP A 30 -8.42 4.40 -13.42
C TRP A 30 -9.52 4.42 -12.36
N VAL A 31 -9.36 5.23 -11.31
CA VAL A 31 -10.34 5.37 -10.24
C VAL A 31 -11.63 6.01 -10.78
N SER A 32 -11.51 7.06 -11.61
CA SER A 32 -12.66 7.65 -12.29
C SER A 32 -13.35 6.65 -13.22
N ALA A 33 -12.59 5.84 -13.95
CA ALA A 33 -13.14 4.87 -14.90
C ALA A 33 -14.01 3.79 -14.24
N ILE A 34 -13.80 3.51 -12.95
CA ILE A 34 -14.63 2.59 -12.16
C ILE A 34 -15.71 3.33 -11.34
N GLY A 35 -15.92 4.62 -11.57
CA GLY A 35 -16.99 5.41 -10.95
C GLY A 35 -16.72 5.87 -9.52
N LEU A 36 -15.46 5.88 -9.07
CA LEU A 36 -15.07 6.32 -7.73
C LEU A 36 -14.54 7.77 -7.74
N GLU A 37 -14.74 8.49 -6.64
CA GLU A 37 -14.20 9.85 -6.43
C GLU A 37 -12.66 9.77 -6.29
N PRO A 38 -11.86 10.39 -7.17
CA PRO A 38 -10.41 10.17 -7.18
C PRO A 38 -9.61 10.77 -6.03
N GLY A 39 -10.10 11.81 -5.36
CA GLY A 39 -9.46 12.50 -4.24
C GLY A 39 -9.11 11.57 -3.09
N GLY A 40 -9.89 10.51 -2.88
CA GLY A 40 -9.62 9.47 -1.87
C GLY A 40 -8.56 8.42 -2.26
N TYR A 41 -8.14 8.33 -3.52
CA TYR A 41 -7.37 7.19 -4.04
C TYR A 41 -6.05 7.62 -4.66
N GLY A 42 -4.99 7.56 -3.84
CA GLY A 42 -3.61 7.77 -4.27
C GLY A 42 -2.72 6.55 -3.99
N ALA A 43 -1.46 6.64 -4.44
CA ALA A 43 -0.44 5.60 -4.22
C ALA A 43 -0.37 5.12 -2.76
N HIS A 44 -0.41 6.09 -1.83
CA HIS A 44 -0.35 5.82 -0.40
C HIS A 44 -1.63 5.16 0.14
N ALA A 45 -2.80 5.57 -0.33
CA ALA A 45 -4.07 4.96 0.04
C ALA A 45 -4.12 3.49 -0.42
N LEU A 46 -3.71 3.21 -1.65
CA LEU A 46 -3.62 1.86 -2.19
C LEU A 46 -2.64 0.98 -1.38
N ARG A 47 -1.46 1.53 -1.04
CA ARG A 47 -0.49 0.86 -0.17
C ARG A 47 -1.09 0.50 1.19
N ARG A 48 -1.82 1.45 1.82
CA ARG A 48 -2.47 1.24 3.11
C ARG A 48 -3.54 0.15 3.03
N THR A 49 -4.39 0.20 2.00
CA THR A 49 -5.47 -0.78 1.80
C THR A 49 -4.93 -2.19 1.59
N LYS A 50 -3.87 -2.35 0.78
CA LYS A 50 -3.25 -3.67 0.58
C LYS A 50 -2.68 -4.24 1.88
N ALA A 51 -1.97 -3.43 2.66
CA ALA A 51 -1.42 -3.84 3.95
C ALA A 51 -2.52 -4.22 4.95
N ALA A 52 -3.59 -3.44 5.04
CA ALA A 52 -4.73 -3.73 5.91
C ALA A 52 -5.44 -5.03 5.50
N LEU A 53 -5.61 -5.29 4.20
CA LEU A 53 -6.19 -6.54 3.71
C LEU A 53 -5.35 -7.76 4.07
N ILE A 54 -4.02 -7.66 3.94
CA ILE A 54 -3.10 -8.75 4.34
C ILE A 54 -3.22 -8.99 5.85
N TYR A 55 -3.19 -7.94 6.67
CA TYR A 55 -3.34 -8.07 8.10
C TYR A 55 -4.67 -8.73 8.48
N ARG A 56 -5.80 -8.23 7.96
CA ARG A 56 -7.14 -8.82 8.22
C ARG A 56 -7.23 -10.30 7.86
N LYS A 57 -6.57 -10.72 6.78
CA LYS A 57 -6.62 -12.12 6.32
C LYS A 57 -5.69 -13.04 7.10
N THR A 58 -4.58 -12.53 7.63
CA THR A 58 -3.49 -13.36 8.17
C THR A 58 -3.24 -13.19 9.67
N GLY A 59 -3.70 -12.09 10.27
CA GLY A 59 -3.30 -11.67 11.61
C GLY A 59 -1.81 -11.35 11.77
N ASN A 60 -0.99 -11.48 10.72
CA ASN A 60 0.47 -11.44 10.84
C ASN A 60 1.01 -10.02 10.65
N LEU A 61 1.05 -9.26 11.75
CA LEU A 61 1.52 -7.87 11.74
C LEU A 61 3.02 -7.75 11.38
N ARG A 62 3.83 -8.75 11.74
CA ARG A 62 5.26 -8.79 11.40
C ARG A 62 5.50 -8.96 9.91
N ALA A 63 4.73 -9.80 9.23
CA ALA A 63 4.78 -9.94 7.78
C ALA A 63 4.41 -8.62 7.09
N VAL A 64 3.38 -7.93 7.58
CA VAL A 64 2.98 -6.62 7.04
C VAL A 64 4.06 -5.56 7.25
N GLN A 65 4.72 -5.53 8.41
CA GLN A 65 5.84 -4.63 8.66
C GLN A 65 6.95 -4.80 7.62
N LEU A 66 7.34 -6.06 7.34
CA LEU A 66 8.39 -6.38 6.37
C LEU A 66 7.98 -5.96 4.96
N LEU A 67 6.74 -6.22 4.54
CA LEU A 67 6.22 -5.80 3.24
C LEU A 67 6.14 -4.27 3.09
N LEU A 68 5.88 -3.55 4.18
CA LEU A 68 5.90 -2.09 4.20
C LEU A 68 7.31 -1.50 4.36
N GLY A 69 8.33 -2.32 4.64
CA GLY A 69 9.69 -1.83 4.89
C GLY A 69 9.76 -0.88 6.10
N HIS A 70 8.89 -1.02 7.10
CA HIS A 70 8.92 -0.19 8.29
C HIS A 70 9.99 -0.68 9.27
N THR A 71 10.94 0.20 9.60
CA THR A 71 12.01 -0.12 10.56
C THR A 71 11.46 -0.40 11.95
N LYS A 72 10.49 0.41 12.40
CA LYS A 72 9.88 0.30 13.72
C LYS A 72 8.56 -0.46 13.65
N PHE A 73 8.34 -1.37 14.59
CA PHE A 73 7.09 -2.13 14.69
C PHE A 73 5.90 -1.19 14.95
N ASP A 74 6.07 -0.23 15.86
CA ASP A 74 5.06 0.78 16.22
C ASP A 74 4.55 1.59 15.02
N SER A 75 5.42 1.86 14.03
CA SER A 75 5.01 2.51 12.79
C SER A 75 3.96 1.69 12.04
N THR A 76 4.05 0.37 12.08
CA THR A 76 3.08 -0.53 11.43
C THR A 76 1.77 -0.63 12.23
N VAL A 77 1.86 -0.69 13.57
CA VAL A 77 0.70 -0.64 14.47
C VAL A 77 -0.11 0.64 14.19
N ARG A 78 0.53 1.80 14.23
CA ARG A 78 -0.11 3.09 13.97
C ARG A 78 -0.60 3.23 12.53
N TYR A 79 0.14 2.71 11.56
CA TYR A 79 -0.22 2.80 10.14
C TYR A 79 -1.51 2.03 9.82
N LEU A 80 -1.71 0.89 10.47
CA LEU A 80 -2.90 0.05 10.30
C LEU A 80 -4.02 0.36 11.30
N GLY A 81 -3.76 1.15 12.34
CA GLY A 81 -4.74 1.42 13.39
C GLY A 81 -5.15 0.14 14.13
N VAL A 82 -4.20 -0.77 14.36
CA VAL A 82 -4.47 -1.99 15.14
C VAL A 82 -4.64 -1.57 16.60
N ASP A 83 -5.83 -1.79 17.14
CA ASP A 83 -6.22 -1.43 18.51
C ASP A 83 -6.22 -2.65 19.44
N LEU A 84 -6.25 -2.39 20.74
CA LEU A 84 -6.41 -3.36 21.82
C LEU A 84 -7.63 -4.26 21.61
N GLU A 85 -8.70 -3.74 21.01
CA GLU A 85 -9.92 -4.50 20.69
C GLU A 85 -9.63 -5.71 19.79
N VAL A 86 -8.68 -5.61 18.86
CA VAL A 86 -8.26 -6.74 18.02
C VAL A 86 -7.58 -7.81 18.86
N ALA A 87 -6.72 -7.41 19.79
CA ALA A 87 -6.05 -8.35 20.69
C ALA A 87 -7.04 -9.07 21.61
N LEU A 88 -8.03 -8.34 22.14
CA LEU A 88 -9.12 -8.92 22.94
C LEU A 88 -9.94 -9.92 22.14
N SER A 89 -10.34 -9.56 20.90
CA SER A 89 -11.08 -10.46 20.03
C SER A 89 -10.31 -11.74 19.65
N ILE A 90 -8.97 -11.69 19.65
CA ILE A 90 -8.11 -12.86 19.43
C ILE A 90 -8.08 -13.70 20.70
N ALA A 91 -7.91 -13.08 21.86
CA ALA A 91 -7.89 -13.76 23.16
C ALA A 91 -9.21 -14.49 23.45
N GLU A 92 -10.36 -13.85 23.21
CA GLU A 92 -11.69 -14.45 23.40
C GLU A 92 -11.94 -15.68 22.53
N LYS A 93 -11.28 -15.78 21.37
CA LYS A 93 -11.41 -16.92 20.46
C LYS A 93 -10.52 -18.10 20.81
N ILE A 94 -9.57 -17.91 21.73
CA ILE A 94 -8.68 -18.96 22.21
C ILE A 94 -9.26 -19.45 23.53
N ASP A 95 -9.99 -20.56 23.47
CA ASP A 95 -10.37 -21.31 24.66
C ASP A 95 -9.17 -22.20 25.06
N VAL A 96 -8.72 -22.09 26.31
CA VAL A 96 -7.62 -22.90 26.87
C VAL A 96 -8.18 -23.83 27.92
#